data_AF-A0A663A2C6-F1
#
_entry.id   AF-A0A663A2C6-F1
#
_cell.length_a   1.000
_cell.length_b   1.000
_cell.length_c   1.000
_cell.angle_alpha   90.00
_cell.angle_beta   90.00
_cell.angle_gamma   90.00
#
_symmetry.space_group_name_H-M   'P 1'
#
loop_
_entity.id
_entity.type
_entity.pdbx_description
1 polymer ?
#
loop_
_entity_poly.entity_id
_entity_poly.type
_entity_poly.pdbx_seq_one_letter_code
_entity_poly.pdbx_strand_id
1 'polypeptide(L)'
;MKLKVLLVLCALLLLSAFIAERKDPITIFMIGDSTMANKSLKNGNIERGWGQMLPGYFTEEVVVDNHAMNGRSSLSFINEGRWDIVLSKIHKGDYVFIQFGHNDEKPRATLHTEPGSTFDDNLRRFVNETRAKGGNPVLFNSIVRRNFLPKGVTEIKGSYEKEGPVLVDTHGEYLESPRRVAGEMNVPFIDLNKLTHDLVTGMGVENSRKLFMWIPAGQYEFYPEGKIDNTHLNIYGGRIVAGLVVDALMEEVPALAKYVRRYDYVVAKDGSGDFFTVQEAVNAAVGGSKKTISILVRPGVYEEHVSMPESSPRIELVKQTGAEIRDNGFTQDVYVAPYKGDRVCAISYTFDRNRGRYMY
;
A
#
# COMPACT_ATOMS: atom_id res chain seq x y z
N MET A 1 49.89 -7.88 35.77
CA MET A 1 48.46 -7.54 35.92
C MET A 1 48.03 -6.34 35.06
N LYS A 2 48.72 -5.20 35.13
CA LYS A 2 48.30 -3.95 34.45
C LYS A 2 48.10 -4.06 32.92
N LEU A 3 48.96 -4.77 32.20
CA LEU A 3 48.86 -4.91 30.74
C LEU A 3 47.67 -5.79 30.29
N LYS A 4 47.35 -6.85 31.06
CA LYS A 4 46.19 -7.72 30.79
C LYS A 4 44.87 -6.99 31.02
N VAL A 5 44.81 -6.15 32.06
CA VAL A 5 43.64 -5.30 32.35
C VAL A 5 43.43 -4.25 31.25
N LEU A 6 44.51 -3.65 30.74
CA LEU A 6 44.46 -2.69 29.63
C LEU A 6 43.96 -3.32 28.32
N LEU A 7 44.43 -4.52 27.99
CA LEU A 7 43.99 -5.25 26.79
C LEU A 7 42.51 -5.66 26.86
N VAL A 8 42.01 -6.03 28.05
CA VAL A 8 40.59 -6.34 28.25
C VAL A 8 39.71 -5.09 28.11
N LEU A 9 40.16 -3.93 28.62
CA LEU A 9 39.46 -2.65 28.46
C LEU A 9 39.43 -2.19 26.99
N CYS A 10 40.53 -2.33 26.25
CA CYS A 10 40.56 -2.04 24.82
C CYS A 10 39.67 -2.99 24.01
N ALA A 11 39.61 -4.28 24.35
CA ALA A 11 38.71 -5.24 23.73
C ALA A 11 37.23 -4.91 24.00
N LEU A 12 36.89 -4.48 25.23
CA LEU A 12 35.52 -4.04 25.58
C LEU A 12 35.11 -2.74 24.87
N LEU A 13 36.03 -1.77 24.73
CA LEU A 13 35.81 -0.55 23.94
C LEU A 13 35.63 -0.86 22.44
N LEU A 14 36.44 -1.76 21.87
CA LEU A 14 36.31 -2.21 20.49
C LEU A 14 35.02 -3.01 20.26
N LEU A 15 34.54 -3.77 21.24
CA LEU A 15 33.24 -4.48 21.18
C LEU A 15 32.05 -3.52 21.33
N SER A 16 32.19 -2.42 22.08
CA SER A 16 31.15 -1.38 22.20
C SER A 16 30.96 -0.55 20.92
N ALA A 17 32.00 -0.45 20.09
CA ALA A 17 31.95 0.25 18.79
C ALA A 17 31.21 -0.54 17.69
N PHE A 18 30.83 -1.80 17.95
CA PHE A 18 30.05 -2.64 17.03
C PHE A 18 28.61 -2.89 17.48
N ILE A 19 28.11 -2.16 18.48
CA ILE A 19 26.66 -2.07 18.66
C ILE A 19 26.16 -1.22 17.49
N ALA A 20 25.82 -1.88 16.39
CA ALA A 20 25.05 -1.27 15.33
C ALA A 20 23.80 -0.69 15.99
N GLU A 21 23.75 0.63 16.10
CA GLU A 21 22.60 1.36 16.61
C GLU A 21 21.45 0.98 15.70
N ARG A 22 20.59 0.07 16.17
CA ARG A 22 19.41 -0.36 15.44
C ARG A 22 18.49 0.85 15.45
N LYS A 23 18.60 1.71 14.44
CA LYS A 23 17.67 2.83 14.28
C LYS A 23 16.27 2.24 14.28
N ASP A 24 15.43 2.78 15.15
CA ASP A 24 14.02 2.41 15.16
C ASP A 24 13.43 2.65 13.77
N PRO A 25 12.60 1.73 13.27
CA PRO A 25 12.00 1.88 11.95
C PRO A 25 11.15 3.16 11.90
N ILE A 26 11.18 3.83 10.75
CA ILE A 26 10.31 4.99 10.51
C ILE A 26 8.88 4.48 10.35
N THR A 27 7.93 5.06 11.07
CA THR A 27 6.51 4.71 10.90
C THR A 27 5.82 5.70 9.97
N ILE A 28 5.13 5.18 8.96
CA ILE A 28 4.16 5.92 8.16
C ILE A 28 2.79 5.59 8.74
N PHE A 29 2.22 6.52 9.50
CA PHE A 29 0.84 6.47 9.90
C PHE A 29 -0.04 6.94 8.75
N MET A 30 -1.15 6.25 8.50
CA MET A 30 -2.09 6.65 7.45
C MET A 30 -3.47 6.90 8.05
N ILE A 31 -4.06 8.06 7.76
CA ILE A 31 -5.42 8.41 8.16
C ILE A 31 -6.24 8.77 6.94
N GLY A 32 -7.44 8.21 6.87
CA GLY A 32 -8.32 8.39 5.73
C GLY A 32 -9.57 7.52 5.75
N ASP A 33 -10.16 7.35 4.58
CA ASP A 33 -11.44 6.68 4.37
C ASP A 33 -11.32 5.22 3.86
N SER A 34 -12.43 4.67 3.34
CA SER A 34 -12.48 3.30 2.82
C SER A 34 -11.56 3.05 1.64
N THR A 35 -11.18 4.06 0.86
CA THR A 35 -10.29 3.90 -0.30
C THR A 35 -8.84 3.66 0.11
N MET A 36 -8.47 4.03 1.34
CA MET A 36 -7.15 3.82 1.93
C MET A 36 -7.14 2.65 2.94
N ALA A 37 -8.27 2.40 3.61
CA ALA A 37 -8.39 1.49 4.75
C ALA A 37 -8.00 0.03 4.50
N ASN A 38 -7.50 -0.62 5.57
CA ASN A 38 -7.40 -2.07 5.64
C ASN A 38 -8.78 -2.73 5.61
N LYS A 39 -8.89 -3.82 4.86
CA LYS A 39 -10.14 -4.57 4.67
C LYS A 39 -10.07 -5.93 5.33
N SER A 40 -11.20 -6.33 5.90
CA SER A 40 -11.39 -7.68 6.45
C SER A 40 -11.19 -8.72 5.35
N LEU A 41 -10.48 -9.80 5.67
CA LEU A 41 -10.26 -10.95 4.78
C LEU A 41 -11.34 -12.03 4.91
N LYS A 42 -12.30 -11.86 5.82
CA LYS A 42 -13.38 -12.82 6.05
C LYS A 42 -14.17 -13.09 4.77
N ASN A 43 -14.56 -14.36 4.58
CA ASN A 43 -15.41 -14.86 3.50
C ASN A 43 -14.87 -14.54 2.09
N GLY A 44 -13.54 -14.46 1.93
CA GLY A 44 -12.92 -14.22 0.63
C GLY A 44 -13.07 -12.79 0.10
N ASN A 45 -13.26 -11.80 0.97
CA ASN A 45 -13.36 -10.40 0.56
C ASN A 45 -12.09 -9.91 -0.14
N ILE A 46 -12.25 -9.45 -1.38
CA ILE A 46 -11.17 -8.96 -2.25
C ILE A 46 -11.02 -7.43 -2.27
N GLU A 47 -11.86 -6.68 -1.56
CA GLU A 47 -11.72 -5.24 -1.46
C GLU A 47 -10.38 -4.90 -0.79
N ARG A 48 -9.64 -3.92 -1.29
CA ARG A 48 -8.39 -3.44 -0.68
C ARG A 48 -8.30 -1.93 -0.80
N GLY A 49 -8.06 -1.25 0.32
CA GLY A 49 -7.64 0.14 0.25
C GLY A 49 -6.21 0.22 -0.27
N TRP A 50 -5.85 1.29 -0.97
CA TRP A 50 -4.48 1.45 -1.49
C TRP A 50 -3.45 1.48 -0.34
N GLY A 51 -3.82 2.04 0.82
CA GLY A 51 -2.95 2.04 2.01
C GLY A 51 -2.67 0.65 2.57
N GLN A 52 -3.59 -0.31 2.39
CA GLN A 52 -3.36 -1.70 2.76
C GLN A 52 -2.27 -2.35 1.91
N MET A 53 -2.12 -1.91 0.65
CA MET A 53 -1.17 -2.49 -0.33
C MET A 53 0.19 -1.79 -0.33
N LEU A 54 0.27 -0.62 0.32
CA LEU A 54 1.48 0.20 0.42
C LEU A 54 2.69 -0.49 1.07
N PRO A 55 2.55 -1.33 2.13
CA PRO A 55 3.70 -1.94 2.81
C PRO A 55 4.62 -2.78 1.90
N GLY A 56 4.09 -3.33 0.81
CA GLY A 56 4.85 -4.11 -0.17
C GLY A 56 5.83 -3.30 -1.03
N TYR A 57 5.87 -1.97 -0.85
CA TYR A 57 6.76 -1.07 -1.58
C TYR A 57 7.93 -0.53 -0.75
N PHE A 58 8.08 -0.98 0.50
CA PHE A 58 9.12 -0.46 1.40
C PHE A 58 10.06 -1.54 1.91
N THR A 59 11.28 -1.11 2.25
CA THR A 59 12.22 -1.88 3.07
C THR A 59 11.65 -2.14 4.46
N GLU A 60 12.22 -3.11 5.18
CA GLU A 60 11.85 -3.39 6.58
C GLU A 60 12.22 -2.28 7.59
N GLU A 61 12.93 -1.24 7.13
CA GLU A 61 13.22 -0.02 7.91
C GLU A 61 12.02 0.94 7.98
N VAL A 62 10.93 0.66 7.25
CA VAL A 62 9.68 1.43 7.29
C VAL A 62 8.53 0.53 7.70
N VAL A 63 7.78 0.97 8.70
CA VAL A 63 6.52 0.34 9.11
C VAL A 63 5.36 1.21 8.61
N VAL A 64 4.36 0.59 8.01
CA VAL A 64 3.12 1.27 7.64
C VAL A 64 2.04 0.90 8.66
N ASP A 65 1.60 1.85 9.47
CA ASP A 65 0.50 1.69 10.43
C ASP A 65 -0.75 2.40 9.89
N ASN A 66 -1.58 1.64 9.18
CA ASN A 66 -2.75 2.18 8.48
C ASN A 66 -3.98 2.26 9.38
N HIS A 67 -4.36 3.47 9.79
CA HIS A 67 -5.52 3.78 10.62
C HIS A 67 -6.74 4.26 9.83
N ALA A 68 -6.65 4.35 8.50
CA ALA A 68 -7.79 4.70 7.67
C ALA A 68 -8.95 3.73 7.90
N MET A 69 -10.17 4.26 7.86
CA MET A 69 -11.36 3.52 8.27
C MET A 69 -12.54 3.75 7.35
N ASN A 70 -13.28 2.67 7.09
CA ASN A 70 -14.45 2.70 6.24
C ASN A 70 -15.48 3.74 6.68
N GLY A 71 -15.93 4.54 5.73
CA GLY A 71 -17.02 5.51 5.91
C GLY A 71 -16.68 6.74 6.76
N ARG A 72 -15.41 6.94 7.14
CA ARG A 72 -15.01 8.11 7.95
C ARG A 72 -14.76 9.32 7.06
N SER A 73 -15.18 10.47 7.55
CA SER A 73 -14.77 11.79 7.07
C SER A 73 -13.68 12.35 7.98
N SER A 74 -13.09 13.50 7.63
CA SER A 74 -12.15 14.19 8.52
C SER A 74 -12.77 14.48 9.89
N LEU A 75 -14.03 14.93 9.91
CA LEU A 75 -14.79 15.23 11.13
C LEU A 75 -15.07 13.98 11.96
N SER A 76 -15.61 12.93 11.34
CA SER A 76 -15.98 11.74 12.10
C SER A 76 -14.75 11.00 12.61
N PHE A 77 -13.62 11.05 11.89
CA PHE A 77 -12.35 10.49 12.35
C PHE A 77 -11.85 11.16 13.64
N ILE A 78 -11.99 12.49 13.73
CA ILE A 78 -11.68 13.26 14.93
C ILE A 78 -12.67 12.92 16.05
N ASN A 79 -13.98 13.02 15.78
CA ASN A 79 -15.02 12.86 16.81
C ASN A 79 -15.06 11.46 17.42
N GLU A 80 -14.63 10.44 16.68
CA GLU A 80 -14.53 9.06 17.17
C GLU A 80 -13.23 8.79 17.96
N GLY A 81 -12.36 9.78 18.17
CA GLY A 81 -11.09 9.63 18.88
C GLY A 81 -10.03 8.85 18.11
N ARG A 82 -10.24 8.59 16.80
CA ARG A 82 -9.28 7.84 15.98
C ARG A 82 -7.99 8.62 15.76
N TRP A 83 -8.12 9.94 15.61
CA TRP A 83 -6.96 10.81 15.52
C TRP A 83 -6.13 10.78 16.81
N ASP A 84 -6.76 10.80 17.98
CA ASP A 84 -6.06 10.77 19.27
C ASP A 84 -5.21 9.48 19.42
N ILE A 85 -5.72 8.35 18.92
CA ILE A 85 -4.97 7.08 18.91
C ILE A 85 -3.69 7.21 18.08
N VAL A 86 -3.79 7.76 16.86
CA VAL A 86 -2.62 7.97 16.00
C VAL A 86 -1.66 8.97 16.63
N LEU A 87 -2.16 10.12 17.07
CA LEU A 87 -1.39 11.20 17.66
C LEU A 87 -0.58 10.74 18.89
N SER A 88 -1.13 9.78 19.65
CA SER A 88 -0.44 9.20 20.82
C SER A 88 0.77 8.34 20.47
N LYS A 89 0.86 7.84 19.23
CA LYS A 89 1.92 6.95 18.75
C LYS A 89 3.01 7.63 17.92
N ILE A 90 2.76 8.85 17.44
CA ILE A 90 3.71 9.56 16.57
C ILE A 90 4.98 9.89 17.37
N HIS A 91 6.12 9.49 16.83
CA HIS A 91 7.44 9.88 17.29
C HIS A 91 8.12 10.79 16.26
N LYS A 92 9.22 11.42 16.70
CA LYS A 92 10.01 12.29 15.84
C LYS A 92 10.56 11.51 14.65
N GLY A 93 10.32 12.02 13.44
CA GLY A 93 10.78 11.41 12.20
C GLY A 93 9.76 10.51 11.51
N ASP A 94 8.66 10.15 12.19
CA ASP A 94 7.54 9.45 11.57
C ASP A 94 6.83 10.34 10.55
N TYR A 95 6.02 9.72 9.69
CA TYR A 95 5.19 10.39 8.70
C TYR A 95 3.71 10.16 9.00
N VAL A 96 2.88 11.14 8.63
CA VAL A 96 1.41 10.99 8.66
C VAL A 96 0.85 11.32 7.29
N PHE A 97 0.34 10.31 6.60
CA PHE A 97 -0.34 10.44 5.31
C PHE A 97 -1.82 10.69 5.55
N ILE A 98 -2.34 11.81 5.03
CA ILE A 98 -3.66 12.33 5.35
C ILE A 98 -4.49 12.43 4.07
N GLN A 99 -5.54 11.61 3.94
CA GLN A 99 -6.44 11.62 2.77
C GLN A 99 -7.92 11.54 3.18
N PHE A 100 -8.67 12.61 2.96
CA PHE A 100 -10.12 12.67 3.20
C PHE A 100 -10.84 13.35 2.02
N GLY A 101 -12.17 13.45 2.07
CA GLY A 101 -12.99 14.04 1.01
C GLY A 101 -14.25 13.23 0.70
N HIS A 102 -14.13 11.94 0.37
CA HIS A 102 -15.26 11.09 -0.09
C HIS A 102 -16.49 11.09 0.83
N ASN A 103 -16.27 11.17 2.14
CA ASN A 103 -17.34 11.15 3.13
C ASN A 103 -17.64 12.53 3.70
N ASP A 104 -16.71 13.47 3.58
CA ASP A 104 -16.85 14.88 3.95
C ASP A 104 -17.91 15.58 3.08
N GLU A 105 -17.98 15.24 1.79
CA GLU A 105 -19.00 15.74 0.86
C GLU A 105 -20.43 15.26 1.14
N LYS A 106 -20.60 14.23 1.98
CA LYS A 106 -21.93 13.65 2.22
C LYS A 106 -22.72 14.59 3.14
N PRO A 107 -24.02 14.85 2.85
CA PRO A 107 -24.83 15.81 3.60
C PRO A 107 -25.16 15.37 5.04
N ARG A 108 -24.75 14.17 5.46
CA ARG A 108 -25.00 13.68 6.81
C ARG A 108 -24.17 14.49 7.80
N ALA A 109 -24.83 15.21 8.71
CA ALA A 109 -24.18 16.11 9.68
C ALA A 109 -23.03 15.49 10.49
N THR A 110 -23.07 14.18 10.78
CA THR A 110 -22.00 13.49 11.51
C THR A 110 -20.74 13.23 10.68
N LEU A 111 -20.81 13.45 9.36
CA LEU A 111 -19.72 13.28 8.41
C LEU A 111 -19.33 14.62 7.76
N HIS A 112 -20.32 15.45 7.45
CA HIS A 112 -20.16 16.59 6.56
C HIS A 112 -19.17 17.62 7.08
N THR A 113 -18.29 18.09 6.20
CA THR A 113 -17.45 19.28 6.41
C THR A 113 -17.47 20.12 5.14
N GLU A 114 -17.14 21.40 5.22
CA GLU A 114 -17.24 22.33 4.09
C GLU A 114 -15.84 22.79 3.66
N PRO A 115 -15.46 22.62 2.36
CA PRO A 115 -14.21 23.13 1.81
C PRO A 115 -14.04 24.64 2.03
N GLY A 116 -12.82 25.08 2.31
CA GLY A 116 -12.53 26.47 2.67
C GLY A 116 -12.93 26.85 4.10
N SER A 117 -13.52 25.94 4.88
CA SER A 117 -13.86 26.15 6.29
C SER A 117 -13.58 24.90 7.13
N THR A 118 -14.61 24.18 7.59
CA THR A 118 -14.47 23.08 8.55
C THR A 118 -13.63 21.92 8.02
N PHE A 119 -13.63 21.68 6.70
CA PHE A 119 -12.76 20.67 6.12
C PHE A 119 -11.29 21.08 6.23
N ASP A 120 -10.97 22.30 5.78
CA ASP A 120 -9.63 22.89 5.83
C ASP A 120 -9.12 23.01 7.28
N ASP A 121 -9.98 23.39 8.22
CA ASP A 121 -9.67 23.43 9.65
C ASP A 121 -9.23 22.06 10.19
N ASN A 122 -9.93 20.99 9.80
CA ASN A 122 -9.56 19.63 10.20
C ASN A 122 -8.23 19.20 9.57
N LEU A 123 -7.99 19.52 8.30
CA LEU A 123 -6.71 19.24 7.63
C LEU A 123 -5.55 19.99 8.31
N ARG A 124 -5.76 21.29 8.61
CA ARG A 124 -4.78 22.11 9.35
C ARG A 124 -4.50 21.53 10.74
N ARG A 125 -5.53 21.03 11.42
CA ARG A 125 -5.38 20.38 12.72
C ARG A 125 -4.48 19.15 12.64
N PHE A 126 -4.73 18.23 11.71
CA PHE A 126 -3.89 17.03 11.54
C PHE A 126 -2.42 17.40 11.27
N VAL A 127 -2.17 18.38 10.40
CA VAL A 127 -0.82 18.86 10.08
C VAL A 127 -0.13 19.46 11.31
N ASN A 128 -0.79 20.38 12.01
CA ASN A 128 -0.22 21.06 13.17
C ASN A 128 0.09 20.09 14.31
N GLU A 129 -0.85 19.19 14.63
CA GLU A 129 -0.67 18.23 15.72
C GLU A 129 0.37 17.15 15.38
N THR A 130 0.47 16.74 14.11
CA THR A 130 1.57 15.88 13.63
C THR A 130 2.93 16.55 13.87
N ARG A 131 3.08 17.82 13.45
CA ARG A 131 4.32 18.59 13.63
C ARG A 131 4.66 18.78 15.10
N ALA A 132 3.67 19.00 15.96
CA ALA A 132 3.87 19.13 17.40
C ALA A 132 4.46 17.86 18.05
N LYS A 133 4.26 16.68 17.44
CA LYS A 133 4.90 15.41 17.84
C LYS A 133 6.27 15.17 17.18
N GLY A 134 6.72 16.07 16.31
CA GLY A 134 7.94 15.91 15.51
C GLY A 134 7.77 15.00 14.28
N GLY A 135 6.52 14.68 13.92
CA GLY A 135 6.20 13.93 12.71
C GLY A 135 6.14 14.82 11.46
N ASN A 136 6.10 14.17 10.30
CA ASN A 136 6.12 14.77 8.98
C ASN A 136 4.79 14.53 8.26
N PRO A 137 3.87 15.51 8.22
CA PRO A 137 2.58 15.35 7.55
C PRO A 137 2.73 15.44 6.02
N VAL A 138 1.94 14.64 5.30
CA VAL A 138 1.82 14.65 3.84
C VAL A 138 0.33 14.62 3.50
N LEU A 139 -0.13 15.59 2.71
CA LEU A 139 -1.53 15.71 2.32
C LEU A 139 -1.79 15.08 0.96
N PHE A 140 -2.97 14.47 0.84
CA PHE A 140 -3.48 13.85 -0.38
C PHE A 140 -4.91 14.34 -0.61
N ASN A 141 -5.31 14.53 -1.86
CA ASN A 141 -6.73 14.53 -2.20
C ASN A 141 -7.22 13.10 -2.48
N SER A 142 -8.54 12.93 -2.49
CA SER A 142 -9.19 11.63 -2.68
C SER A 142 -8.99 11.06 -4.09
N ILE A 143 -8.84 9.74 -4.21
CA ILE A 143 -8.85 9.04 -5.51
C ILE A 143 -10.16 9.31 -6.27
N VAL A 144 -10.16 9.15 -7.60
CA VAL A 144 -11.38 9.28 -8.40
C VAL A 144 -12.41 8.19 -8.07
N ARG A 145 -13.70 8.55 -8.25
CA ARG A 145 -14.73 7.55 -8.52
C ARG A 145 -14.76 7.27 -10.01
N ARG A 146 -14.96 6.02 -10.41
CA ARG A 146 -15.12 5.62 -11.81
C ARG A 146 -16.50 6.05 -12.33
N ASN A 147 -16.64 7.35 -12.61
CA ASN A 147 -17.87 7.97 -13.04
C ASN A 147 -17.82 8.36 -14.52
N PHE A 148 -18.24 7.45 -15.38
CA PHE A 148 -18.33 7.69 -16.82
C PHE A 148 -19.73 8.18 -17.19
N LEU A 149 -19.93 9.50 -17.11
CA LEU A 149 -21.24 10.13 -17.22
C LEU A 149 -21.85 9.93 -18.63
N PRO A 150 -23.06 9.37 -18.75
CA PRO A 150 -23.66 9.12 -20.06
C PRO A 150 -24.03 10.42 -20.78
N LYS A 151 -24.01 10.40 -22.11
CA LYS A 151 -24.34 11.58 -22.93
C LYS A 151 -25.76 12.08 -22.63
N GLY A 152 -25.88 13.37 -22.29
CA GLY A 152 -27.17 14.00 -21.98
C GLY A 152 -27.65 13.81 -20.54
N VAL A 153 -26.90 13.09 -19.71
CA VAL A 153 -27.15 13.00 -18.26
C VAL A 153 -26.35 14.10 -17.57
N THR A 154 -26.99 14.82 -16.66
CA THR A 154 -26.35 15.87 -15.84
C THR A 154 -26.19 15.45 -14.38
N GLU A 155 -26.92 14.42 -13.94
CA GLU A 155 -26.89 13.92 -12.57
C GLU A 155 -25.76 12.89 -12.37
N ILE A 156 -24.89 13.15 -11.39
CA ILE A 156 -23.81 12.24 -10.99
C ILE A 156 -24.39 11.14 -10.09
N LYS A 157 -24.25 9.87 -10.50
CA LYS A 157 -24.69 8.68 -9.75
C LYS A 157 -23.54 7.72 -9.55
N GLY A 158 -23.68 6.81 -8.56
CA GLY A 158 -22.65 5.81 -8.28
C GLY A 158 -22.41 4.81 -9.42
N SER A 159 -23.43 4.52 -10.24
CA SER A 159 -23.35 3.66 -11.42
C SER A 159 -24.45 4.01 -12.42
N TYR A 160 -24.26 3.60 -13.67
CA TYR A 160 -25.21 3.80 -14.76
C TYR A 160 -25.44 2.46 -15.48
N GLU A 161 -26.65 2.25 -16.01
CA GLU A 161 -26.94 1.10 -16.87
C GLU A 161 -26.08 1.09 -18.13
N LYS A 162 -25.86 2.29 -18.69
CA LYS A 162 -24.97 2.51 -19.83
C LYS A 162 -24.05 3.66 -19.50
N GLU A 163 -22.76 3.45 -19.65
CA GLU A 163 -21.71 4.41 -19.30
C GLU A 163 -21.35 5.30 -20.51
N GLY A 164 -20.93 6.53 -20.22
CA GLY A 164 -20.43 7.47 -21.23
C GLY A 164 -18.94 7.31 -21.51
N PRO A 165 -18.38 8.12 -22.43
CA PRO A 165 -16.97 8.01 -22.81
C PRO A 165 -16.02 8.83 -21.92
N VAL A 166 -16.52 9.76 -21.11
CA VAL A 166 -15.72 10.72 -20.35
C VAL A 166 -15.86 10.46 -18.86
N LEU A 167 -14.73 10.31 -18.18
CA LEU A 167 -14.65 10.30 -16.72
C LEU A 167 -14.89 11.73 -16.21
N VAL A 168 -15.81 11.89 -15.27
CA VAL A 168 -16.14 13.21 -14.69
C VAL A 168 -15.70 13.30 -13.24
N ASP A 169 -15.38 14.51 -12.80
CA ASP A 169 -15.16 14.83 -11.40
C ASP A 169 -16.45 14.63 -10.58
N THR A 170 -16.30 14.06 -9.38
CA THR A 170 -17.39 13.83 -8.44
C THR A 170 -17.18 14.49 -7.07
N HIS A 171 -16.10 15.25 -6.91
CA HIS A 171 -15.61 15.74 -5.63
C HIS A 171 -15.46 17.27 -5.59
N GLY A 172 -15.35 17.97 -6.73
CA GLY A 172 -15.33 19.44 -6.76
C GLY A 172 -14.27 20.05 -5.83
N GLU A 173 -14.67 21.00 -4.99
CA GLU A 173 -13.75 21.72 -4.09
C GLU A 173 -13.01 20.85 -3.06
N TYR A 174 -13.48 19.63 -2.79
CA TYR A 174 -12.75 18.68 -1.93
C TYR A 174 -11.44 18.19 -2.57
N LEU A 175 -11.22 18.40 -3.88
CA LEU A 175 -9.95 18.13 -4.55
C LEU A 175 -8.92 19.23 -4.32
N GLU A 176 -9.38 20.49 -4.28
CA GLU A 176 -8.51 21.66 -4.24
C GLU A 176 -8.24 22.14 -2.81
N SER A 177 -9.16 21.93 -1.87
CA SER A 177 -8.95 22.27 -0.46
C SER A 177 -7.67 21.65 0.13
N PRO A 178 -7.40 20.32 -0.02
CA PRO A 178 -6.16 19.73 0.49
C PRO A 178 -4.90 20.33 -0.14
N ARG A 179 -4.95 20.70 -1.43
CA ARG A 179 -3.84 21.38 -2.12
C ARG A 179 -3.60 22.77 -1.54
N ARG A 180 -4.66 23.56 -1.32
CA ARG A 180 -4.57 24.90 -0.74
C ARG A 180 -4.01 24.84 0.67
N VAL A 181 -4.52 23.94 1.51
CA VAL A 181 -3.99 23.74 2.87
C VAL A 181 -2.53 23.30 2.84
N ALA A 182 -2.15 22.41 1.91
CA ALA A 182 -0.76 21.99 1.79
C ALA A 182 0.18 23.15 1.43
N GLY A 183 -0.23 24.00 0.49
CA GLY A 183 0.49 25.22 0.14
C GLY A 183 0.57 26.24 1.27
N GLU A 184 -0.55 26.50 1.96
CA GLU A 184 -0.63 27.40 3.12
C GLU A 184 0.33 26.95 4.22
N MET A 185 0.35 25.65 4.51
CA MET A 185 1.11 25.09 5.62
C MET A 185 2.52 24.64 5.22
N ASN A 186 2.89 24.76 3.94
CA ASN A 186 4.15 24.27 3.40
C ASN A 186 4.42 22.81 3.77
N VAL A 187 3.50 21.91 3.41
CA VAL A 187 3.67 20.45 3.53
C VAL A 187 3.61 19.81 2.14
N PRO A 188 4.26 18.65 1.94
CA PRO A 188 4.14 17.93 0.68
C PRO A 188 2.68 17.58 0.34
N PHE A 189 2.34 17.69 -0.94
CA PHE A 189 1.01 17.38 -1.46
C PHE A 189 1.11 16.39 -2.61
N ILE A 190 0.39 15.28 -2.52
CA ILE A 190 0.26 14.32 -3.61
C ILE A 190 -1.15 14.43 -4.20
N ASP A 191 -1.21 14.85 -5.46
CA ASP A 191 -2.45 14.95 -6.25
C ASP A 191 -2.90 13.57 -6.75
N LEU A 192 -3.35 12.75 -5.80
CA LEU A 192 -3.73 11.38 -6.08
C LEU A 192 -5.00 11.29 -6.93
N ASN A 193 -5.87 12.30 -6.89
CA ASN A 193 -7.01 12.41 -7.79
C ASN A 193 -6.54 12.51 -9.24
N LYS A 194 -5.63 13.44 -9.55
CA LYS A 194 -5.08 13.56 -10.91
C LYS A 194 -4.44 12.27 -11.39
N LEU A 195 -3.59 11.65 -10.56
CA LEU A 195 -2.91 10.40 -10.93
C LEU A 195 -3.90 9.27 -11.22
N THR A 196 -4.94 9.13 -10.40
CA THR A 196 -5.96 8.10 -10.61
C THR A 196 -6.95 8.45 -11.72
N HIS A 197 -7.21 9.73 -11.97
CA HIS A 197 -7.98 10.20 -13.14
C HIS A 197 -7.28 9.82 -14.45
N ASP A 198 -5.98 10.13 -14.55
CA ASP A 198 -5.17 9.82 -15.74
C ASP A 198 -5.09 8.30 -15.98
N LEU A 199 -4.95 7.51 -14.91
CA LEU A 199 -5.01 6.04 -14.97
C LEU A 199 -6.36 5.55 -15.50
N VAL A 200 -7.47 5.96 -14.88
CA VAL A 200 -8.82 5.46 -15.21
C VAL A 200 -9.23 5.90 -16.61
N THR A 201 -8.95 7.14 -16.99
CA THR A 201 -9.18 7.65 -18.35
C THR A 201 -8.32 6.89 -19.37
N GLY A 202 -7.04 6.64 -19.07
CA GLY A 202 -6.13 5.90 -19.95
C GLY A 202 -6.54 4.44 -20.16
N MET A 203 -7.11 3.79 -19.14
CA MET A 203 -7.68 2.45 -19.26
C MET A 203 -9.01 2.44 -20.04
N GLY A 204 -9.75 3.55 -20.01
CA GLY A 204 -11.08 3.68 -20.60
C GLY A 204 -12.16 2.90 -19.82
N VAL A 205 -13.40 2.99 -20.31
CA VAL A 205 -14.59 2.45 -19.64
C VAL A 205 -14.43 0.98 -19.27
N GLU A 206 -14.16 0.12 -20.25
CA GLU A 206 -14.18 -1.34 -20.04
C GLU A 206 -13.02 -1.83 -19.15
N ASN A 207 -11.78 -1.44 -19.45
CA ASN A 207 -10.62 -1.98 -18.72
C ASN A 207 -10.53 -1.43 -17.30
N SER A 208 -10.95 -0.18 -17.05
CA SER A 208 -10.87 0.43 -15.72
C SER A 208 -11.71 -0.30 -14.68
N ARG A 209 -12.74 -1.07 -15.08
CA ARG A 209 -13.52 -1.93 -14.17
C ARG A 209 -12.63 -2.89 -13.37
N LYS A 210 -11.50 -3.33 -13.94
CA LYS A 210 -10.54 -4.22 -13.29
C LYS A 210 -9.93 -3.64 -12.02
N LEU A 211 -9.92 -2.32 -11.85
CA LEU A 211 -9.39 -1.67 -10.64
C LEU A 211 -10.40 -1.73 -9.48
N PHE A 212 -11.69 -1.76 -9.79
CA PHE A 212 -12.74 -1.55 -8.80
C PHE A 212 -13.46 -2.85 -8.44
N MET A 213 -14.36 -2.76 -7.46
CA MET A 213 -15.22 -3.86 -7.01
C MET A 213 -16.36 -4.11 -8.01
N TRP A 214 -15.99 -4.43 -9.25
CA TRP A 214 -16.85 -4.95 -10.31
C TRP A 214 -16.75 -6.47 -10.33
N ILE A 215 -17.65 -7.10 -9.59
CA ILE A 215 -17.64 -8.52 -9.31
C ILE A 215 -18.85 -9.18 -9.97
N PRO A 216 -18.65 -10.17 -10.85
CA PRO A 216 -19.72 -11.04 -11.36
C PRO A 216 -20.40 -11.85 -10.25
N ALA A 217 -21.70 -12.11 -10.43
CA ALA A 217 -22.43 -13.03 -9.55
C ALA A 217 -21.82 -14.45 -9.58
N GLY A 218 -21.84 -15.12 -8.43
CA GLY A 218 -21.35 -16.50 -8.25
C GLY A 218 -19.83 -16.67 -8.15
N GLN A 219 -19.04 -15.60 -8.30
CA GLN A 219 -17.58 -15.72 -8.30
C GLN A 219 -16.95 -15.65 -6.89
N TYR A 220 -17.52 -14.87 -5.97
CA TYR A 220 -16.95 -14.65 -4.64
C TYR A 220 -18.01 -14.82 -3.55
N GLU A 221 -17.68 -15.56 -2.51
CA GLU A 221 -18.57 -15.83 -1.36
C GLU A 221 -19.00 -14.56 -0.63
N PHE A 222 -18.12 -13.55 -0.54
CA PHE A 222 -18.45 -12.28 0.10
C PHE A 222 -19.52 -11.47 -0.65
N TYR A 223 -19.63 -11.65 -1.97
CA TYR A 223 -20.62 -11.02 -2.84
C TYR A 223 -21.22 -12.04 -3.81
N PRO A 224 -22.10 -12.94 -3.32
CA PRO A 224 -22.62 -14.04 -4.13
C PRO A 224 -23.48 -13.54 -5.30
N GLU A 225 -24.18 -12.43 -5.13
CA GLU A 225 -24.96 -11.77 -6.19
C GLU A 225 -24.12 -10.86 -7.10
N GLY A 226 -22.80 -10.81 -6.86
CA GLY A 226 -21.92 -9.84 -7.50
C GLY A 226 -22.04 -8.44 -6.89
N LYS A 227 -21.28 -7.50 -7.45
CA LYS A 227 -21.25 -6.11 -7.03
C LYS A 227 -20.80 -5.22 -8.18
N ILE A 228 -21.44 -4.07 -8.32
CA ILE A 228 -20.97 -2.97 -9.17
C ILE A 228 -20.70 -1.78 -8.26
N ASP A 229 -19.42 -1.46 -8.10
CA ASP A 229 -18.98 -0.39 -7.22
C ASP A 229 -17.81 0.34 -7.88
N ASN A 230 -18.01 1.64 -8.08
CA ASN A 230 -17.09 2.54 -8.78
C ASN A 230 -16.23 3.39 -7.83
N THR A 231 -16.26 3.10 -6.53
CA THR A 231 -15.45 3.82 -5.52
C THR A 231 -14.39 2.92 -4.91
N HIS A 232 -14.75 1.68 -4.55
CA HIS A 232 -13.86 0.80 -3.82
C HIS A 232 -13.00 -0.04 -4.75
N LEU A 233 -11.72 -0.14 -4.42
CA LEU A 233 -10.72 -0.89 -5.17
C LEU A 233 -10.74 -2.37 -4.74
N ASN A 234 -10.42 -3.25 -5.70
CA ASN A 234 -10.08 -4.65 -5.40
C ASN A 234 -8.56 -4.78 -5.17
N ILE A 235 -8.05 -6.02 -5.00
CA ILE A 235 -6.61 -6.29 -4.83
C ILE A 235 -5.75 -5.63 -5.92
N TYR A 236 -6.11 -5.80 -7.19
CA TYR A 236 -5.39 -5.23 -8.33
C TYR A 236 -5.42 -3.70 -8.31
N GLY A 237 -6.60 -3.10 -8.11
CA GLY A 237 -6.73 -1.64 -8.02
C GLY A 237 -5.94 -1.05 -6.86
N GLY A 238 -6.02 -1.66 -5.68
CA GLY A 238 -5.27 -1.25 -4.51
C GLY A 238 -3.76 -1.28 -4.76
N ARG A 239 -3.26 -2.34 -5.42
CA ARG A 239 -1.85 -2.48 -5.81
C ARG A 239 -1.42 -1.37 -6.78
N ILE A 240 -2.17 -1.15 -7.85
CA ILE A 240 -1.83 -0.15 -8.87
C ILE A 240 -1.83 1.26 -8.29
N VAL A 241 -2.85 1.62 -7.51
CA VAL A 241 -2.93 2.94 -6.87
C VAL A 241 -1.82 3.15 -5.84
N ALA A 242 -1.49 2.13 -5.03
CA ALA A 242 -0.35 2.20 -4.12
C ALA A 242 0.98 2.41 -4.87
N GLY A 243 1.13 1.79 -6.05
CA GLY A 243 2.28 2.01 -6.93
C GLY A 243 2.40 3.45 -7.44
N LEU A 244 1.29 4.08 -7.83
CA LEU A 244 1.24 5.50 -8.22
C LEU A 244 1.61 6.41 -7.06
N VAL A 245 1.09 6.12 -5.85
CA VAL A 245 1.45 6.86 -4.64
C VAL A 245 2.95 6.80 -4.40
N VAL A 246 3.57 5.63 -4.54
CA VAL A 246 5.02 5.46 -4.32
C VAL A 246 5.84 6.22 -5.36
N ASP A 247 5.41 6.27 -6.62
CA ASP A 247 6.08 7.08 -7.65
C ASP A 247 6.04 8.58 -7.30
N ALA A 248 4.86 9.10 -6.96
CA ALA A 248 4.72 10.50 -6.55
C ALA A 248 5.47 10.80 -5.24
N LEU A 249 5.48 9.85 -4.29
CA LEU A 249 6.15 10.01 -3.00
C LEU A 249 7.67 10.15 -3.14
N MET A 250 8.28 9.46 -4.11
CA MET A 250 9.73 9.58 -4.33
C MET A 250 10.13 10.98 -4.78
N GLU A 251 9.22 11.72 -5.43
CA GLU A 251 9.44 13.11 -5.86
C GLU A 251 9.12 14.10 -4.72
N GLU A 252 7.95 13.95 -4.10
CA GLU A 252 7.45 14.89 -3.09
C GLU A 252 8.08 14.72 -1.70
N VAL A 253 8.57 13.51 -1.40
CA VAL A 253 9.21 13.16 -0.12
C VAL A 253 10.49 12.36 -0.37
N PRO A 254 11.56 12.97 -0.93
CA PRO A 254 12.78 12.25 -1.32
C PRO A 254 13.48 11.50 -0.16
N ALA A 255 13.24 11.92 1.08
CA ALA A 255 13.73 11.25 2.27
C ALA A 255 13.25 9.79 2.40
N LEU A 256 12.07 9.47 1.84
CA LEU A 256 11.52 8.11 1.82
C LEU A 256 12.00 7.29 0.62
N ALA A 257 12.52 7.91 -0.44
CA ALA A 257 12.87 7.23 -1.70
C ALA A 257 13.91 6.10 -1.51
N LYS A 258 14.89 6.29 -0.61
CA LYS A 258 15.91 5.27 -0.31
C LYS A 258 15.32 3.98 0.29
N TYR A 259 14.14 4.06 0.88
CA TYR A 259 13.42 2.92 1.46
C TYR A 259 12.46 2.25 0.48
N VAL A 260 12.27 2.80 -0.72
CA VAL A 260 11.36 2.20 -1.71
C VAL A 260 11.98 0.95 -2.33
N ARG A 261 11.20 -0.12 -2.42
CA ARG A 261 11.55 -1.38 -3.11
C ARG A 261 10.37 -1.82 -3.97
N ARG A 262 10.64 -2.27 -5.20
CA ARG A 262 9.61 -2.77 -6.10
C ARG A 262 9.81 -4.26 -6.32
N TYR A 263 8.69 -4.95 -6.31
CA TYR A 263 8.58 -6.37 -6.60
C TYR A 263 7.47 -6.56 -7.63
N ASP A 264 7.63 -7.56 -8.49
CA ASP A 264 6.61 -7.90 -9.47
C ASP A 264 5.34 -8.40 -8.78
N TYR A 265 5.51 -9.21 -7.73
CA TYR A 265 4.41 -9.69 -6.88
C TYR A 265 4.75 -9.61 -5.40
N VAL A 266 3.72 -9.47 -4.58
CA VAL A 266 3.80 -9.51 -3.11
C VAL A 266 2.86 -10.59 -2.59
N VAL A 267 3.37 -11.45 -1.74
CA VAL A 267 2.62 -12.50 -1.04
C VAL A 267 2.46 -12.10 0.41
N ALA A 268 1.22 -12.02 0.89
CA ALA A 268 0.93 -11.56 2.25
C ALA A 268 -0.36 -12.16 2.83
N LYS A 269 -0.26 -12.82 3.99
CA LYS A 269 -1.43 -13.41 4.66
C LYS A 269 -2.38 -12.39 5.29
N ASP A 270 -1.88 -11.20 5.60
CA ASP A 270 -2.66 -10.07 6.14
C ASP A 270 -3.43 -9.29 5.05
N GLY A 271 -3.33 -9.73 3.80
CA GLY A 271 -3.99 -9.11 2.65
C GLY A 271 -3.32 -7.86 2.11
N SER A 272 -2.11 -7.52 2.58
CA SER A 272 -1.29 -6.41 2.05
C SER A 272 -0.49 -6.75 0.78
N GLY A 273 -0.79 -7.90 0.16
CA GLY A 273 -0.12 -8.43 -1.03
C GLY A 273 -1.10 -8.80 -2.14
N ASP A 274 -0.54 -9.04 -3.32
CA ASP A 274 -1.26 -9.48 -4.52
C ASP A 274 -1.86 -10.88 -4.34
N PHE A 275 -1.17 -11.74 -3.58
CA PHE A 275 -1.53 -13.14 -3.36
C PHE A 275 -1.44 -13.53 -1.89
N PHE A 276 -2.16 -14.58 -1.51
CA PHE A 276 -2.10 -15.14 -0.16
C PHE A 276 -1.08 -16.27 -0.03
N THR A 277 -0.73 -16.91 -1.15
CA THR A 277 0.21 -18.03 -1.21
C THR A 277 1.35 -17.77 -2.18
N VAL A 278 2.48 -18.44 -1.97
CA VAL A 278 3.64 -18.38 -2.86
C VAL A 278 3.31 -19.09 -4.19
N GLN A 279 2.57 -20.20 -4.15
CA GLN A 279 2.16 -20.92 -5.35
C GLN A 279 1.30 -20.06 -6.29
N GLU A 280 0.35 -19.27 -5.76
CA GLU A 280 -0.43 -18.34 -6.58
C GLU A 280 0.45 -17.31 -7.29
N ALA A 281 1.43 -16.74 -6.59
CA ALA A 281 2.36 -15.77 -7.16
C ALA A 281 3.27 -16.40 -8.23
N VAL A 282 3.73 -17.65 -8.01
CA VAL A 282 4.47 -18.42 -9.00
C VAL A 282 3.61 -18.70 -10.24
N ASN A 283 2.35 -19.11 -10.05
CA ASN A 283 1.43 -19.36 -11.16
C ASN A 283 1.17 -18.10 -11.97
N ALA A 284 1.03 -16.94 -11.31
CA ALA A 284 0.86 -15.65 -11.98
C ALA A 284 2.10 -15.20 -12.77
N ALA A 285 3.30 -15.61 -12.33
CA ALA A 285 4.54 -15.32 -13.04
C ALA A 285 4.67 -16.09 -14.37
N VAL A 286 3.99 -17.23 -14.49
CA VAL A 286 4.04 -18.09 -15.69
C VAL A 286 3.23 -17.46 -16.81
N GLY A 287 3.79 -17.45 -18.03
CA GLY A 287 3.14 -16.88 -19.21
C GLY A 287 3.34 -15.37 -19.39
N GLY A 288 4.05 -14.71 -18.45
CA GLY A 288 4.53 -13.35 -18.63
C GLY A 288 5.68 -13.24 -19.66
N SER A 289 5.94 -12.03 -20.14
CA SER A 289 7.04 -11.75 -21.08
C SER A 289 8.40 -11.54 -20.39
N LYS A 290 8.41 -11.33 -19.07
CA LYS A 290 9.62 -11.06 -18.30
C LYS A 290 10.41 -12.34 -18.08
N LYS A 291 11.74 -12.24 -18.25
CA LYS A 291 12.68 -13.35 -18.00
C LYS A 291 12.94 -13.58 -16.51
N THR A 292 12.77 -12.55 -15.69
CA THR A 292 12.98 -12.60 -14.24
C THR A 292 11.83 -11.90 -13.54
N ILE A 293 11.31 -12.55 -12.50
CA ILE A 293 10.16 -12.10 -11.70
C ILE A 293 10.58 -12.12 -10.23
N SER A 294 10.43 -10.98 -9.57
CA SER A 294 10.71 -10.78 -8.16
C SER A 294 9.44 -10.89 -7.32
N ILE A 295 9.46 -11.74 -6.29
CA ILE A 295 8.32 -12.00 -5.42
C ILE A 295 8.73 -11.69 -3.97
N LEU A 296 8.09 -10.69 -3.37
CA LEU A 296 8.22 -10.40 -1.94
C LEU A 296 7.30 -11.33 -1.14
N VAL A 297 7.82 -11.97 -0.11
CA VAL A 297 7.04 -12.75 0.85
C VAL A 297 7.08 -12.02 2.20
N ARG A 298 5.92 -11.50 2.60
CA ARG A 298 5.73 -10.74 3.83
C ARG A 298 5.69 -11.67 5.06
N PRO A 299 5.79 -11.14 6.29
CA PRO A 299 5.83 -11.97 7.50
C PRO A 299 4.61 -12.90 7.62
N GLY A 300 4.86 -14.13 8.05
CA GLY A 300 3.85 -15.19 8.13
C GLY A 300 4.44 -16.57 7.90
N VAL A 301 3.72 -17.60 8.34
CA VAL A 301 4.07 -19.00 8.08
C VAL A 301 3.23 -19.51 6.91
N TYR A 302 3.87 -19.89 5.82
CA TYR A 302 3.29 -20.38 4.57
C TYR A 302 3.51 -21.89 4.48
N GLU A 303 2.48 -22.66 4.82
CA GLU A 303 2.49 -24.12 4.75
C GLU A 303 1.87 -24.54 3.42
N GLU A 304 2.71 -24.75 2.42
CA GLU A 304 2.28 -25.02 1.05
C GLU A 304 3.33 -25.81 0.29
N HIS A 305 2.88 -26.56 -0.72
CA HIS A 305 3.78 -27.19 -1.69
C HIS A 305 3.97 -26.26 -2.88
N VAL A 306 5.19 -25.74 -3.07
CA VAL A 306 5.48 -24.80 -4.17
C VAL A 306 6.09 -25.56 -5.34
N SER A 307 5.25 -25.84 -6.33
CA SER A 307 5.63 -26.36 -7.63
C SER A 307 5.94 -25.22 -8.60
N MET A 308 7.04 -25.38 -9.34
CA MET A 308 7.42 -24.47 -10.42
C MET A 308 7.06 -25.13 -11.76
N PRO A 309 6.23 -24.50 -12.61
CA PRO A 309 5.99 -25.00 -13.96
C PRO A 309 7.25 -24.95 -14.84
N GLU A 310 7.42 -25.87 -15.80
CA GLU A 310 8.61 -25.90 -16.68
C GLU A 310 8.81 -24.63 -17.51
N SER A 311 7.72 -23.91 -17.77
CA SER A 311 7.69 -22.64 -18.50
C SER A 311 7.93 -21.41 -17.62
N SER A 312 8.25 -21.60 -16.34
CA SER A 312 8.41 -20.48 -15.41
C SER A 312 9.61 -19.61 -15.78
N PRO A 313 9.48 -18.27 -15.67
CA PRO A 313 10.63 -17.39 -15.74
C PRO A 313 11.53 -17.61 -14.51
N ARG A 314 12.70 -16.95 -14.49
CA ARG A 314 13.55 -16.94 -13.31
C ARG A 314 12.79 -16.26 -12.17
N ILE A 315 12.48 -17.00 -11.11
CA ILE A 315 11.82 -16.43 -9.92
C ILE A 315 12.89 -16.02 -8.91
N GLU A 316 12.73 -14.83 -8.33
CA GLU A 316 13.53 -14.30 -7.23
C GLU A 316 12.62 -14.10 -6.01
N LEU A 317 12.68 -15.04 -5.06
CA LEU A 317 11.92 -14.96 -3.82
C LEU A 317 12.68 -14.15 -2.77
N VAL A 318 12.06 -13.08 -2.27
CA VAL A 318 12.62 -12.19 -1.25
C VAL A 318 11.75 -12.27 -0.01
N LYS A 319 12.28 -12.80 1.08
CA LYS A 319 11.54 -12.95 2.34
C LYS A 319 11.84 -11.80 3.30
N GLN A 320 10.78 -11.21 3.86
CA GLN A 320 10.89 -10.30 4.99
C GLN A 320 11.16 -11.07 6.29
N THR A 321 11.68 -10.38 7.30
CA THR A 321 11.88 -10.92 8.64
C THR A 321 10.55 -11.45 9.19
N GLY A 322 10.55 -12.72 9.64
CA GLY A 322 9.34 -13.40 10.11
C GLY A 322 8.53 -14.12 9.02
N ALA A 323 8.99 -14.12 7.76
CA ALA A 323 8.43 -14.96 6.70
C ALA A 323 9.07 -16.36 6.71
N GLU A 324 8.24 -17.38 6.92
CA GLU A 324 8.62 -18.80 6.88
C GLU A 324 7.84 -19.51 5.80
N ILE A 325 8.52 -20.11 4.83
CA ILE A 325 7.90 -21.01 3.85
C ILE A 325 8.26 -22.42 4.28
N ARG A 326 7.27 -23.19 4.69
CA ARG A 326 7.40 -24.57 5.14
C ARG A 326 6.82 -25.46 4.04
N ASP A 327 7.71 -25.94 3.18
CA ASP A 327 7.36 -26.80 2.06
C ASP A 327 7.71 -28.26 2.36
N ASN A 328 6.86 -29.18 1.93
CA ASN A 328 7.09 -30.62 1.97
C ASN A 328 7.59 -31.19 0.61
N GLY A 329 7.90 -30.36 -0.38
CA GLY A 329 8.31 -30.80 -1.71
C GLY A 329 9.21 -29.85 -2.51
N PHE A 330 9.88 -28.88 -1.88
CA PHE A 330 11.12 -28.37 -2.43
C PHE A 330 12.11 -29.54 -2.48
N THR A 331 12.38 -30.06 -3.68
CA THR A 331 13.42 -31.07 -3.88
C THR A 331 14.78 -30.41 -3.67
N GLN A 332 15.24 -30.47 -2.41
CA GLN A 332 16.60 -30.31 -1.91
C GLN A 332 17.42 -29.10 -2.44
N ASP A 333 17.65 -28.17 -1.52
CA ASP A 333 18.55 -27.02 -1.54
C ASP A 333 17.95 -25.64 -1.85
N VAL A 334 16.75 -25.32 -1.36
CA VAL A 334 16.33 -23.91 -1.25
C VAL A 334 17.23 -23.17 -0.25
N TYR A 335 18.33 -22.59 -0.75
CA TYR A 335 19.00 -21.52 -0.04
C TYR A 335 18.10 -20.29 -0.10
N VAL A 336 17.90 -19.69 1.05
CA VAL A 336 17.12 -18.48 1.28
C VAL A 336 18.11 -17.44 1.73
N ALA A 337 18.25 -16.35 1.00
CA ALA A 337 19.13 -15.30 1.45
C ALA A 337 18.36 -14.27 2.31
N PRO A 338 18.92 -13.85 3.46
CA PRO A 338 18.25 -12.95 4.38
C PRO A 338 18.19 -11.54 3.81
N TYR A 339 17.14 -10.80 4.19
CA TYR A 339 17.09 -9.36 4.01
C TYR A 339 18.23 -8.72 4.81
N LYS A 340 19.24 -8.19 4.13
CA LYS A 340 20.25 -7.30 4.73
C LYS A 340 20.19 -5.97 3.99
N GLY A 341 20.23 -4.87 4.74
CA GLY A 341 20.32 -3.53 4.19
C GLY A 341 21.36 -3.41 3.05
N ASP A 342 21.07 -2.48 2.14
CA ASP A 342 21.77 -2.15 0.89
C ASP A 342 22.04 -3.26 -0.14
N ARG A 343 21.78 -4.54 0.16
CA ARG A 343 21.83 -5.64 -0.82
C ARG A 343 20.73 -6.65 -0.57
N VAL A 344 19.69 -6.61 -1.42
CA VAL A 344 18.74 -7.72 -1.53
C VAL A 344 19.52 -8.91 -2.05
N CYS A 345 19.69 -9.91 -1.19
CA CYS A 345 20.25 -11.17 -1.58
C CYS A 345 19.07 -11.94 -2.21
N ALA A 346 18.85 -11.74 -3.51
CA ALA A 346 17.86 -12.49 -4.27
C ALA A 346 18.51 -13.79 -4.73
N ILE A 347 17.85 -14.93 -4.47
CA ILE A 347 18.26 -16.21 -5.05
C ILE A 347 17.37 -16.48 -6.25
N SER A 348 18.00 -16.92 -7.31
CA SER A 348 17.41 -17.13 -8.60
C SER A 348 17.21 -18.58 -8.93
N TYR A 349 16.05 -18.92 -9.46
CA TYR A 349 15.78 -20.28 -9.92
C TYR A 349 15.71 -20.30 -11.45
N THR A 350 16.40 -21.22 -12.11
CA THR A 350 16.20 -21.49 -13.54
C THR A 350 15.98 -22.99 -13.78
N PHE A 351 15.04 -23.33 -14.68
CA PHE A 351 14.82 -24.72 -15.08
C PHE A 351 15.83 -25.13 -16.15
N ASP A 352 16.69 -26.11 -15.86
CA ASP A 352 17.64 -26.65 -16.84
C ASP A 352 16.95 -27.73 -17.69
N ARG A 353 16.63 -27.35 -18.93
CA ARG A 353 15.99 -28.23 -19.93
C ARG A 353 16.82 -29.47 -20.28
N ASN A 354 18.13 -29.45 -20.08
CA ASN A 354 19.01 -30.58 -20.41
C ASN A 354 19.08 -31.64 -19.29
N ARG A 355 18.64 -31.30 -18.08
CA ARG A 355 18.75 -32.18 -16.90
C ARG A 355 17.41 -32.51 -16.24
N GLY A 356 16.32 -31.89 -16.68
CA GLY A 356 14.99 -32.08 -16.09
C GLY A 356 14.95 -31.70 -14.60
N ARG A 357 15.80 -30.75 -14.18
CA ARG A 357 15.97 -30.33 -12.78
C ARG A 357 16.25 -28.82 -12.69
N TYR A 358 15.92 -28.23 -11.54
CA TYR A 358 16.17 -26.82 -11.23
C TYR A 358 17.64 -26.60 -10.80
N MET A 359 18.24 -25.48 -11.22
CA MET A 359 19.62 -25.11 -10.87
C MET A 359 19.66 -23.72 -10.20
N TYR A 360 20.60 -23.56 -9.25
CA TYR A 360 20.83 -22.39 -8.38
C TYR A 360 21.50 -21.19 -9.06
#